data_AF-I0XB43-F1
#
_entry.id   AF-I0XB43-F1
#
_cell.length_a   1.000
_cell.length_b   1.000
_cell.length_c   1.000
_cell.angle_alpha   90.00
_cell.angle_beta   90.00
_cell.angle_gamma   90.00
#
_symmetry.space_group_name_H-M   'P 1'
#
loop_
_entity.id
_entity.type
_entity.pdbx_description
1 polymer ?
#
loop_
_entity_poly.entity_id
_entity_poly.type
_entity_poly.pdbx_seq_one_letter_code
_entity_poly.pdbx_strand_id
1 'polypeptide(L)'
;MNKKTVLSFLILFAAGFARLFAAYNTLGIPDSAEIRAGLTENWFEAPLEMVRQNKAELITNNIGQEFQVRMEEDDSFFYIFVSPKTTINIKVVSDSQSHIEQKTYYPGDVAGSFVLVRDKLSGKPLSARYYFLKDSGVYVQFTPYGKSALADLVIFGNYAARGAPTGLPFSYYYSSSFDNVMKTTETKIPWNYVLTSQNEYHGVRQMSAVIDEALPQIKYAPDAMYDGDGHLVHVASGRPFAFDELGKTSVGQSLFLSSAGFLKWICDGLVEPIAGAQLKREPLVQDTVWVKDNGHQGILSQKYNLYFGLNWIRNLASAVISVYANKNYMFNQSGVDVTINPFASSINDKGVATSVTFIENTGYRIQVLKSLLYVLAATEPDTFYLGAIRETDRSVSPEVSVFNQNAVFFPYFLDDGTFACIVYMNGKKLTLDEFMRLYQSDFLYLTKVKSNEQFFPAYDKK
;
A
#
# COMPACT_ATOMS: atom_id res chain seq x y z
N MET A 1 42.48 -32.31 -26.02
CA MET A 1 41.11 -31.82 -26.32
C MET A 1 41.23 -30.60 -27.22
N ASN A 2 40.62 -30.61 -28.41
CA ASN A 2 40.92 -29.66 -29.49
C ASN A 2 40.35 -28.26 -29.17
N LYS A 3 41.19 -27.21 -29.22
CA LYS A 3 40.83 -25.82 -28.81
C LYS A 3 39.63 -25.26 -29.57
N LYS A 4 39.37 -25.74 -30.80
CA LYS A 4 38.20 -25.34 -31.61
C LYS A 4 36.87 -25.87 -31.04
N THR A 5 36.87 -27.05 -30.41
CA THR A 5 35.65 -27.67 -29.86
C THR A 5 35.20 -26.99 -28.56
N VAL A 6 36.15 -26.51 -27.75
CA VAL A 6 35.87 -25.77 -26.50
C VAL A 6 35.31 -24.38 -26.79
N LEU A 7 35.82 -23.70 -27.83
CA LEU A 7 35.32 -22.37 -28.21
C LEU A 7 33.91 -22.42 -28.81
N SER A 8 33.61 -23.45 -29.62
CA SER A 8 32.24 -23.66 -30.14
C SER A 8 31.25 -24.02 -29.03
N PHE A 9 31.66 -24.77 -28.01
CA PHE A 9 30.82 -25.07 -26.85
C PHE A 9 30.54 -23.82 -26.01
N LEU A 10 31.54 -22.96 -25.76
CA LEU A 10 31.36 -21.72 -25.01
C LEU A 10 30.42 -20.71 -25.71
N ILE A 11 30.49 -20.61 -27.04
CA ILE A 11 29.62 -19.71 -27.82
C ILE A 11 28.17 -20.22 -27.85
N LEU A 12 27.96 -21.53 -27.98
CA LEU A 12 26.61 -22.14 -27.88
C LEU A 12 26.04 -22.06 -26.46
N PHE A 13 26.87 -22.20 -25.42
CA PHE A 13 26.45 -22.07 -24.03
C PHE A 13 26.11 -20.63 -23.66
N ALA A 14 26.92 -19.64 -24.11
CA ALA A 14 26.63 -18.22 -23.90
C ALA A 14 25.41 -17.74 -24.69
N ALA A 15 25.17 -18.25 -25.91
CA ALA A 15 23.99 -17.92 -26.70
C ALA A 15 22.69 -18.55 -26.12
N GLY A 16 22.79 -19.74 -25.51
CA GLY A 16 21.66 -20.38 -24.80
C GLY A 16 21.27 -19.64 -23.53
N PHE A 17 22.25 -19.21 -22.72
CA PHE A 17 21.99 -18.43 -21.51
C PHE A 17 21.55 -16.99 -21.81
N ALA A 18 22.11 -16.33 -22.83
CA ALA A 18 21.66 -14.99 -23.23
C ALA A 18 20.19 -14.98 -23.70
N ARG A 19 19.70 -16.06 -24.34
CA ARG A 19 18.28 -16.20 -24.72
C ARG A 19 17.36 -16.46 -23.53
N LEU A 20 17.85 -17.15 -22.49
CA LEU A 20 17.09 -17.39 -21.26
C LEU A 20 16.93 -16.12 -20.41
N PHE A 21 17.89 -15.20 -20.46
CA PHE A 21 17.80 -13.91 -19.75
C PHE A 21 17.16 -12.78 -20.57
N ALA A 22 17.18 -12.83 -21.91
CA ALA A 22 16.65 -11.77 -22.77
C ALA A 22 15.13 -11.81 -22.99
N ALA A 23 14.44 -12.86 -22.54
CA ALA A 23 13.02 -13.07 -22.82
C ALA A 23 12.09 -12.88 -21.60
N TYR A 24 12.66 -12.63 -20.41
CA TYR A 24 11.89 -12.14 -19.28
C TYR A 24 11.79 -10.62 -19.41
N ASN A 25 10.57 -10.06 -19.28
CA ASN A 25 10.46 -8.61 -19.10
C ASN A 25 11.18 -8.19 -17.81
N THR A 26 11.50 -6.90 -17.73
CA THR A 26 12.23 -6.30 -16.59
C THR A 26 11.59 -6.56 -15.22
N LEU A 27 10.31 -6.93 -15.19
CA LEU A 27 9.54 -7.22 -13.97
C LEU A 27 9.48 -8.71 -13.61
N GLY A 28 10.07 -9.61 -14.42
CA GLY A 28 10.04 -11.04 -14.18
C GLY A 28 8.66 -11.69 -14.28
N ILE A 29 7.68 -11.04 -14.90
CA ILE A 29 6.31 -11.55 -15.02
C ILE A 29 6.13 -12.38 -16.30
N PRO A 30 5.24 -13.40 -16.32
CA PRO A 30 4.89 -14.11 -17.54
C PRO A 30 4.37 -13.14 -18.62
N ASP A 31 4.89 -13.21 -19.85
CA ASP A 31 4.42 -12.37 -20.95
C ASP A 31 3.79 -13.22 -22.05
N SER A 32 2.51 -12.94 -22.34
CA SER A 32 1.75 -13.60 -23.41
C SER A 32 1.75 -12.82 -24.73
N ALA A 33 2.58 -11.79 -24.93
CA ALA A 33 2.59 -10.96 -26.15
C ALA A 33 2.65 -11.76 -27.46
N GLU A 34 3.54 -12.74 -27.52
CA GLU A 34 3.67 -13.65 -28.66
C GLU A 34 2.36 -14.42 -28.91
N ILE A 35 1.80 -15.01 -27.85
CA ILE A 35 0.54 -15.75 -27.92
C ILE A 35 -0.56 -14.81 -28.42
N ARG A 36 -0.71 -13.64 -27.78
CA ARG A 36 -1.72 -12.65 -28.13
C ARG A 36 -1.59 -12.15 -29.57
N ALA A 37 -0.39 -12.05 -30.13
CA ALA A 37 -0.21 -11.68 -31.54
C ALA A 37 -0.92 -12.66 -32.50
N GLY A 38 -0.90 -13.96 -32.18
CA GLY A 38 -1.59 -15.00 -32.94
C GLY A 38 -3.11 -15.10 -32.72
N LEU A 39 -3.66 -14.37 -31.75
CA LEU A 39 -5.08 -14.44 -31.38
C LEU A 39 -5.96 -13.37 -32.08
N THR A 40 -5.36 -12.43 -32.81
CA THR A 40 -6.06 -11.26 -33.35
C THR A 40 -7.27 -11.65 -34.20
N GLU A 41 -7.05 -12.49 -35.22
CA GLU A 41 -8.10 -12.85 -36.19
C GLU A 41 -9.18 -13.76 -35.61
N ASN A 42 -8.79 -14.76 -34.81
CA ASN A 42 -9.69 -15.84 -34.37
C ASN A 42 -10.36 -15.58 -33.01
N TRP A 43 -9.84 -14.64 -32.22
CA TRP A 43 -10.36 -14.30 -30.90
C TRP A 43 -10.68 -12.81 -30.76
N PHE A 44 -9.68 -11.94 -30.91
CA PHE A 44 -9.83 -10.53 -30.51
C PHE A 44 -10.73 -9.71 -31.43
N GLU A 45 -10.67 -9.95 -32.74
CA GLU A 45 -11.47 -9.24 -33.74
C GLU A 45 -12.60 -10.11 -34.33
N ALA A 46 -12.57 -11.43 -34.10
CA ALA A 46 -13.62 -12.36 -34.53
C ALA A 46 -15.02 -11.97 -34.01
N PRO A 47 -16.10 -12.21 -34.77
CA PRO A 47 -17.47 -12.06 -34.29
C PRO A 47 -17.76 -12.99 -33.09
N LEU A 48 -18.65 -12.56 -32.19
CA LEU A 48 -19.01 -13.32 -30.98
C LEU A 48 -19.42 -14.76 -31.28
N GLU A 49 -20.20 -15.00 -32.34
CA GLU A 49 -20.65 -16.34 -32.73
C GLU A 49 -19.48 -17.27 -33.11
N MET A 50 -18.39 -16.73 -33.66
CA MET A 50 -17.19 -17.53 -33.95
C MET A 50 -16.40 -17.78 -32.66
N VAL A 51 -16.23 -16.76 -31.82
CA VAL A 51 -15.51 -16.90 -30.54
C VAL A 51 -16.19 -17.92 -29.62
N ARG A 52 -17.53 -18.00 -29.61
CA ARG A 52 -18.31 -19.00 -28.86
C ARG A 52 -18.03 -20.44 -29.28
N GLN A 53 -17.61 -20.66 -30.53
CA GLN A 53 -17.28 -21.98 -31.03
C GLN A 53 -15.86 -22.41 -30.64
N ASN A 54 -15.02 -21.46 -30.22
CA ASN A 54 -13.67 -21.77 -29.77
C ASN A 54 -13.72 -22.52 -28.43
N LYS A 55 -12.92 -23.59 -28.33
CA LYS A 55 -12.67 -24.25 -27.05
C LYS A 55 -11.57 -23.51 -26.31
N ALA A 56 -11.50 -23.69 -24.99
CA ALA A 56 -10.34 -23.21 -24.24
C ALA A 56 -9.07 -23.89 -24.75
N GLU A 57 -8.04 -23.10 -25.06
CA GLU A 57 -6.78 -23.56 -25.64
C GLU A 57 -5.65 -23.38 -24.63
N LEU A 58 -4.75 -24.35 -24.56
CA LEU A 58 -3.49 -24.23 -23.82
C LEU A 58 -2.38 -23.96 -24.83
N ILE A 59 -1.74 -22.79 -24.71
CA ILE A 59 -0.70 -22.33 -25.61
C ILE A 59 0.55 -22.02 -24.79
N THR A 60 1.70 -22.45 -25.28
CA THR A 60 2.99 -22.21 -24.63
C THR A 60 3.76 -21.17 -25.43
N ASN A 61 4.34 -20.17 -24.76
CA ASN A 61 5.20 -19.18 -25.41
C ASN A 61 6.61 -19.76 -25.71
N ASN A 62 7.45 -19.00 -26.41
CA ASN A 62 8.81 -19.42 -26.78
C ASN A 62 9.74 -19.80 -25.62
N ILE A 63 9.42 -19.41 -24.39
CA ILE A 63 10.21 -19.73 -23.19
C ILE A 63 9.58 -20.86 -22.34
N GLY A 64 8.55 -21.53 -22.83
CA GLY A 64 7.95 -22.68 -22.15
C GLY A 64 6.90 -22.32 -21.10
N GLN A 65 6.49 -21.06 -20.99
CA GLN A 65 5.39 -20.66 -20.10
C GLN A 65 4.05 -20.99 -20.75
N GLU A 66 3.23 -21.76 -20.03
CA GLU A 66 1.91 -22.18 -20.48
C GLU A 66 0.85 -21.14 -20.09
N PHE A 67 -0.04 -20.83 -21.04
CA PHE A 67 -1.18 -19.94 -20.87
C PHE A 67 -2.45 -20.64 -21.33
N GLN A 68 -3.57 -20.31 -20.70
CA GLN A 68 -4.88 -20.67 -21.19
C GLN A 68 -5.52 -19.47 -21.89
N VAL A 69 -5.98 -19.68 -23.12
CA VAL A 69 -6.86 -18.77 -23.85
C VAL A 69 -8.29 -19.27 -23.70
N ARG A 70 -9.19 -18.41 -23.23
CA ARG A 70 -10.60 -18.77 -23.09
C ARG A 70 -11.51 -17.56 -23.23
N MET A 71 -12.80 -17.84 -23.47
CA MET A 71 -13.85 -16.84 -23.41
C MET A 71 -14.76 -17.10 -22.20
N GLU A 72 -15.18 -16.02 -21.55
CA GLU A 72 -16.29 -16.01 -20.59
C GLU A 72 -17.26 -14.88 -21.01
N GLU A 73 -18.54 -14.97 -20.62
CA GLU A 73 -19.53 -13.93 -20.93
C GLU A 73 -20.49 -13.69 -19.77
N ASP A 74 -20.98 -12.45 -19.66
CA ASP A 74 -22.11 -12.06 -18.81
C ASP A 74 -23.28 -11.57 -19.68
N ASP A 75 -24.26 -10.87 -19.09
CA ASP A 75 -25.43 -10.39 -19.81
C ASP A 75 -25.10 -9.35 -20.90
N SER A 76 -24.09 -8.51 -20.68
CA SER A 76 -23.78 -7.35 -21.53
C SER A 76 -22.44 -7.47 -22.26
N PHE A 77 -21.49 -8.22 -21.71
CA PHE A 77 -20.10 -8.26 -22.16
C PHE A 77 -19.61 -9.69 -22.34
N PHE A 78 -18.61 -9.84 -23.20
CA PHE A 78 -17.81 -11.04 -23.26
C PHE A 78 -16.33 -10.69 -23.11
N TYR A 79 -15.60 -11.63 -22.53
CA TYR A 79 -14.26 -11.48 -22.04
C TYR A 79 -13.38 -12.52 -22.71
N ILE A 80 -12.23 -12.11 -23.23
CA ILE A 80 -11.22 -13.02 -23.73
C ILE A 80 -10.03 -12.95 -22.78
N PHE A 81 -9.77 -14.06 -22.11
CA PHE A 81 -8.68 -14.21 -21.16
C PHE A 81 -7.49 -14.86 -21.83
N VAL A 82 -6.30 -14.33 -21.55
CA VAL A 82 -5.02 -14.99 -21.79
C VAL A 82 -4.30 -15.04 -20.45
N SER A 83 -4.43 -16.19 -19.78
CA SER A 83 -4.09 -16.36 -18.36
C SER A 83 -2.89 -17.28 -18.21
N PRO A 84 -1.84 -16.90 -17.46
CA PRO A 84 -0.70 -17.77 -17.21
C PRO A 84 -1.10 -18.93 -16.30
N LYS A 85 -0.39 -20.04 -16.45
CA LYS A 85 -0.46 -21.18 -15.53
C LYS A 85 -0.03 -20.73 -14.13
N THR A 86 -0.86 -21.02 -13.14
CA THR A 86 -0.49 -20.91 -11.72
C THR A 86 -0.79 -22.22 -10.99
N THR A 87 -0.21 -22.36 -9.81
CA THR A 87 -0.43 -23.50 -8.91
C THR A 87 -0.95 -23.00 -7.57
N ILE A 88 -2.03 -23.62 -7.09
CA ILE A 88 -2.57 -23.39 -5.75
C ILE A 88 -2.42 -24.65 -4.90
N ASN A 89 -2.01 -24.47 -3.65
CA ASN A 89 -1.99 -25.52 -2.64
C ASN A 89 -3.38 -25.59 -2.00
N ILE A 90 -4.13 -26.67 -2.25
CA ILE A 90 -5.47 -26.88 -1.69
C ILE A 90 -5.34 -27.88 -0.54
N LYS A 91 -5.83 -27.51 0.65
CA LYS A 91 -5.97 -28.45 1.77
C LYS A 91 -7.22 -29.29 1.55
N VAL A 92 -7.04 -30.55 1.15
CA VAL A 92 -8.12 -31.53 1.03
C VAL A 92 -8.29 -32.20 2.38
N VAL A 93 -9.47 -32.04 2.99
CA VAL A 93 -9.84 -32.68 4.26
C VAL A 93 -10.82 -33.80 3.94
N SER A 94 -10.44 -35.05 4.23
CA SER A 94 -11.34 -36.20 4.28
C SER A 94 -11.65 -36.55 5.73
N ASP A 95 -12.67 -37.40 5.95
CA ASP A 95 -13.20 -37.78 7.28
C ASP A 95 -12.15 -38.35 8.25
N SER A 96 -10.92 -38.64 7.80
CA SER A 96 -9.86 -39.20 8.64
C SER A 96 -8.48 -38.55 8.46
N GLN A 97 -8.24 -37.74 7.42
CA GLN A 97 -6.92 -37.15 7.13
C GLN A 97 -7.03 -35.84 6.34
N SER A 98 -6.13 -34.90 6.59
CA SER A 98 -5.94 -33.72 5.72
C SER A 98 -4.61 -33.79 4.99
N HIS A 99 -4.60 -33.63 3.67
CA HIS A 99 -3.38 -33.50 2.87
C HIS A 99 -3.44 -32.25 2.00
N ILE A 100 -2.27 -31.80 1.52
CA ILE A 100 -2.15 -30.65 0.60
C ILE A 100 -2.01 -31.20 -0.82
N GLU A 101 -2.92 -30.82 -1.70
CA GLU A 101 -2.88 -31.15 -3.13
C GLU A 101 -2.51 -29.89 -3.92
N GLN A 102 -1.56 -30.01 -4.84
CA GLN A 102 -1.23 -28.94 -5.78
C GLN A 102 -2.11 -29.04 -7.01
N LYS A 103 -2.97 -28.04 -7.20
CA LYS A 103 -3.84 -27.95 -8.36
C LYS A 103 -3.39 -26.83 -9.29
N THR A 104 -3.32 -27.15 -10.58
CA THR A 104 -3.08 -26.16 -11.63
C THR A 104 -4.35 -25.36 -11.90
N TYR A 105 -4.22 -24.05 -12.06
CA TYR A 105 -5.31 -23.15 -12.42
C TYR A 105 -4.81 -21.99 -13.32
N TYR A 106 -5.72 -21.25 -13.95
CA TYR A 106 -5.43 -20.17 -14.92
C TYR A 106 -6.24 -18.90 -14.60
N PRO A 107 -5.84 -18.09 -13.60
CA PRO A 107 -6.62 -16.95 -13.14
C PRO A 107 -6.63 -15.80 -14.14
N GLY A 108 -7.75 -15.08 -14.21
CA GLY A 108 -7.90 -13.90 -15.07
C GLY A 108 -7.23 -12.64 -14.54
N ASP A 109 -6.70 -12.67 -13.32
CA ASP A 109 -6.40 -11.50 -12.49
C ASP A 109 -5.06 -11.61 -11.74
N VAL A 110 -4.11 -12.39 -12.26
CA VAL A 110 -2.75 -12.53 -11.71
C VAL A 110 -1.71 -11.91 -12.62
N ALA A 111 -0.49 -11.68 -12.11
CA ALA A 111 0.63 -11.19 -12.90
C ALA A 111 0.83 -12.01 -14.19
N GLY A 112 0.81 -11.33 -15.33
CA GLY A 112 0.88 -11.90 -16.67
C GLY A 112 -0.47 -12.14 -17.35
N SER A 113 -1.59 -12.01 -16.62
CA SER A 113 -2.93 -12.13 -17.20
C SER A 113 -3.29 -10.91 -18.05
N PHE A 114 -3.88 -11.20 -19.20
CA PHE A 114 -4.46 -10.21 -20.11
C PHE A 114 -5.95 -10.49 -20.30
N VAL A 115 -6.76 -9.44 -20.25
CA VAL A 115 -8.23 -9.54 -20.43
C VAL A 115 -8.70 -8.51 -21.44
N LEU A 116 -9.28 -8.98 -22.55
CA LEU A 116 -9.98 -8.13 -23.51
C LEU A 116 -11.48 -8.18 -23.24
N VAL A 117 -12.07 -7.02 -22.96
CA VAL A 117 -13.52 -6.85 -22.74
C VAL A 117 -14.16 -6.33 -24.02
N ARG A 118 -15.24 -6.97 -24.46
CA ARG A 118 -15.99 -6.60 -25.67
C ARG A 118 -17.48 -6.54 -25.38
N ASP A 119 -18.16 -5.63 -26.06
CA ASP A 119 -19.61 -5.47 -26.00
C ASP A 119 -20.32 -6.60 -26.76
N LYS A 120 -21.29 -7.30 -26.14
CA LYS A 120 -21.98 -8.43 -26.81
C LYS A 120 -22.85 -7.99 -27.97
N LEU A 121 -23.43 -6.79 -27.90
CA LEU A 121 -24.38 -6.30 -28.91
C LEU A 121 -23.65 -5.90 -30.21
N SER A 122 -22.57 -5.13 -30.08
CA SER A 122 -21.82 -4.58 -31.21
C SER A 122 -20.57 -5.36 -31.57
N GLY A 123 -20.09 -6.24 -30.69
CA GLY A 123 -18.82 -6.94 -30.83
C GLY A 123 -17.58 -6.03 -30.69
N LYS A 124 -17.75 -4.74 -30.41
CA LYS A 124 -16.63 -3.79 -30.35
C LYS A 124 -15.80 -3.98 -29.07
N PRO A 125 -14.48 -3.75 -29.15
CA PRO A 125 -13.65 -3.70 -27.94
C PRO A 125 -14.05 -2.54 -27.05
N LEU A 126 -14.11 -2.80 -25.75
CA LEU A 126 -14.36 -1.82 -24.71
C LEU A 126 -13.08 -1.52 -23.92
N SER A 127 -12.32 -2.54 -23.54
CA SER A 127 -11.04 -2.33 -22.86
C SER A 127 -10.11 -3.54 -22.96
N ALA A 128 -8.82 -3.30 -22.80
CA ALA A 128 -7.80 -4.33 -22.63
C ALA A 128 -7.07 -4.09 -21.30
N ARG A 129 -7.10 -5.06 -20.40
CA ARG A 129 -6.51 -4.98 -19.07
C ARG A 129 -5.29 -5.88 -18.96
N TYR A 130 -4.22 -5.34 -18.39
CA TYR A 130 -2.99 -6.04 -18.05
C TYR A 130 -2.86 -6.12 -16.54
N TYR A 131 -2.79 -7.35 -16.02
CA TYR A 131 -2.37 -7.61 -14.66
C TYR A 131 -0.88 -7.93 -14.67
N PHE A 132 -0.10 -7.14 -13.94
CA PHE A 132 1.36 -7.19 -14.01
C PHE A 132 2.01 -7.26 -12.62
N LEU A 133 1.20 -7.32 -11.57
CA LEU A 133 1.63 -7.45 -10.19
C LEU A 133 0.85 -8.56 -9.49
N LYS A 134 1.35 -8.94 -8.31
CA LYS A 134 0.74 -9.96 -7.46
C LYS A 134 -0.62 -9.51 -6.92
N ASP A 135 -0.73 -8.23 -6.56
CA ASP A 135 -1.98 -7.59 -6.16
C ASP A 135 -2.91 -7.38 -7.35
N SER A 136 -3.98 -8.16 -7.47
CA SER A 136 -4.99 -8.02 -8.54
C SER A 136 -5.71 -6.67 -8.52
N GLY A 137 -5.67 -5.95 -7.40
CA GLY A 137 -6.14 -4.58 -7.27
C GLY A 137 -5.28 -3.55 -7.99
N VAL A 138 -4.11 -3.94 -8.53
CA VAL A 138 -3.20 -3.07 -9.27
C VAL A 138 -3.07 -3.54 -10.71
N TYR A 139 -3.54 -2.72 -11.64
CA TYR A 139 -3.54 -3.06 -13.06
C TYR A 139 -3.53 -1.81 -13.94
N VAL A 140 -3.15 -2.00 -15.20
CA VAL A 140 -3.30 -0.97 -16.25
C VAL A 140 -4.38 -1.42 -17.22
N GLN A 141 -5.22 -0.49 -17.63
CA GLN A 141 -6.31 -0.73 -18.56
C GLN A 141 -6.24 0.27 -19.71
N PHE A 142 -6.44 -0.22 -20.93
CA PHE A 142 -6.51 0.60 -22.13
C PHE A 142 -7.93 0.59 -22.67
N THR A 143 -8.41 1.73 -23.14
CA THR A 143 -9.77 1.91 -23.69
C THR A 143 -9.68 2.56 -25.07
N PRO A 144 -10.40 2.09 -26.11
CA PRO A 144 -10.40 2.73 -27.43
C PRO A 144 -10.90 4.17 -27.36
N TYR A 145 -10.21 5.09 -28.05
CA TYR A 145 -10.62 6.49 -28.16
C TYR A 145 -10.20 7.10 -29.50
N GLY A 146 -11.16 7.16 -30.43
CA GLY A 146 -10.92 7.61 -31.79
C GLY A 146 -9.88 6.75 -32.50
N LYS A 147 -8.76 7.35 -32.92
CA LYS A 147 -7.61 6.66 -33.54
C LYS A 147 -6.53 6.24 -32.55
N SER A 148 -6.76 6.45 -31.25
CA SER A 148 -5.81 6.22 -30.16
C SER A 148 -6.46 5.35 -29.08
N ALA A 149 -5.74 5.12 -27.99
CA ALA A 149 -6.28 4.59 -26.75
C ALA A 149 -6.00 5.51 -25.57
N LEU A 150 -6.88 5.46 -24.59
CA LEU A 150 -6.67 6.05 -23.27
C LEU A 150 -6.16 4.97 -22.31
N ALA A 151 -5.28 5.35 -21.39
CA ALA A 151 -4.77 4.48 -20.35
C ALA A 151 -5.26 4.91 -18.97
N ASP A 152 -5.64 3.91 -18.18
CA ASP A 152 -5.97 4.01 -16.77
C ASP A 152 -4.98 3.16 -15.98
N LEU A 153 -4.29 3.74 -15.00
CA LEU A 153 -3.52 3.00 -14.00
C LEU A 153 -4.33 3.00 -12.70
N VAL A 154 -4.75 1.81 -12.27
CA VAL A 154 -5.61 1.62 -11.10
C VAL A 154 -4.80 0.97 -9.98
N ILE A 155 -4.91 1.52 -8.77
CA ILE A 155 -4.31 1.00 -7.54
C ILE A 155 -5.43 0.91 -6.50
N PHE A 156 -5.85 -0.31 -6.16
CA PHE A 156 -6.93 -0.60 -5.20
C PHE A 156 -8.16 0.29 -5.38
N GLY A 157 -8.67 0.36 -6.62
CA GLY A 157 -9.87 1.13 -6.97
C GLY A 157 -9.66 2.65 -7.13
N ASN A 158 -8.43 3.15 -7.01
CA ASN A 158 -8.09 4.56 -7.21
C ASN A 158 -7.26 4.73 -8.49
N TYR A 159 -7.58 5.74 -9.30
CA TYR A 159 -6.90 6.01 -10.55
C TYR A 159 -5.67 6.87 -10.31
N ALA A 160 -4.48 6.28 -10.38
CA ALA A 160 -3.20 7.00 -10.40
C ALA A 160 -3.03 7.77 -11.72
N ALA A 161 -3.53 7.20 -12.81
CA ALA A 161 -3.76 7.89 -14.07
C ALA A 161 -5.16 7.51 -14.56
N ARG A 162 -5.92 8.49 -15.06
CA ARG A 162 -7.24 8.28 -15.64
C ARG A 162 -7.33 8.93 -17.00
N GLY A 163 -7.69 8.17 -18.02
CA GLY A 163 -7.92 8.67 -19.36
C GLY A 163 -6.66 9.25 -20.01
N ALA A 164 -5.47 8.76 -19.66
CA ALA A 164 -4.22 9.32 -20.18
C ALA A 164 -4.06 8.96 -21.66
N PRO A 165 -3.98 9.93 -22.59
CA PRO A 165 -3.87 9.64 -24.01
C PRO A 165 -2.51 9.02 -24.30
N THR A 166 -2.53 7.81 -24.88
CA THR A 166 -1.30 7.06 -25.17
C THR A 166 -0.65 7.45 -26.48
N GLY A 167 -1.43 7.97 -27.43
CA GLY A 167 -0.96 8.31 -28.79
C GLY A 167 -0.79 7.07 -29.69
N LEU A 168 -1.19 5.89 -29.22
CA LEU A 168 -1.08 4.62 -29.94
C LEU A 168 -2.48 4.05 -30.22
N PRO A 169 -2.69 3.39 -31.37
CA PRO A 169 -3.97 2.77 -31.68
C PRO A 169 -4.28 1.64 -30.69
N PHE A 170 -5.55 1.41 -30.39
CA PHE A 170 -5.95 0.38 -29.43
C PHE A 170 -5.44 -1.02 -29.79
N SER A 171 -5.39 -1.36 -31.08
CA SER A 171 -4.87 -2.65 -31.57
C SER A 171 -3.39 -2.89 -31.24
N TYR A 172 -2.61 -1.83 -30.98
CA TYR A 172 -1.23 -1.95 -30.51
C TYR A 172 -1.14 -2.80 -29.23
N TYR A 173 -2.14 -2.67 -28.34
CA TYR A 173 -2.16 -3.36 -27.06
C TYR A 173 -2.60 -4.82 -27.15
N TYR A 174 -2.96 -5.34 -28.32
CA TYR A 174 -3.21 -6.76 -28.48
C TYR A 174 -1.90 -7.55 -28.42
N SER A 175 -0.88 -7.13 -29.16
CA SER A 175 0.35 -7.90 -29.37
C SER A 175 1.58 -7.33 -28.66
N SER A 176 1.49 -6.14 -28.06
CA SER A 176 2.64 -5.53 -27.37
C SER A 176 3.06 -6.29 -26.12
N SER A 177 4.35 -6.49 -25.92
CA SER A 177 4.92 -6.94 -24.65
C SER A 177 4.64 -5.91 -23.55
N PHE A 178 4.56 -6.37 -22.31
CA PHE A 178 4.31 -5.46 -21.20
C PHE A 178 5.45 -4.45 -21.02
N ASP A 179 6.69 -4.88 -21.27
CA ASP A 179 7.87 -4.00 -21.28
C ASP A 179 7.73 -2.87 -22.32
N ASN A 180 7.28 -3.18 -23.53
CA ASN A 180 7.01 -2.17 -24.56
C ASN A 180 5.84 -1.26 -24.17
N VAL A 181 4.80 -1.77 -23.53
CA VAL A 181 3.70 -0.96 -22.99
C VAL A 181 4.22 0.05 -21.97
N MET A 182 5.01 -0.39 -20.98
CA MET A 182 5.60 0.51 -20.00
C MET A 182 6.49 1.57 -20.65
N LYS A 183 7.42 1.15 -21.52
CA LYS A 183 8.35 2.05 -22.20
C LYS A 183 7.65 3.11 -23.04
N THR A 184 6.64 2.72 -23.82
CA THR A 184 5.91 3.65 -24.70
C THR A 184 4.99 4.61 -23.92
N THR A 185 4.57 4.23 -22.72
CA THR A 185 3.69 5.03 -21.87
C THR A 185 4.40 5.69 -20.69
N GLU A 186 5.74 5.64 -20.66
CA GLU A 186 6.57 6.08 -19.52
C GLU A 186 6.28 7.51 -19.06
N THR A 187 6.11 8.41 -20.03
CA THR A 187 5.82 9.84 -19.77
C THR A 187 4.34 10.15 -19.49
N LYS A 188 3.45 9.15 -19.61
CA LYS A 188 1.99 9.32 -19.55
C LYS A 188 1.37 8.68 -18.31
N ILE A 189 2.00 7.64 -17.80
CA ILE A 189 1.55 6.85 -16.67
C ILE A 189 2.63 6.94 -15.58
N PRO A 190 2.27 7.18 -14.30
CA PRO A 190 3.23 7.26 -13.21
C PRO A 190 3.71 5.86 -12.79
N TRP A 191 4.52 5.22 -13.63
CA TRP A 191 5.02 3.86 -13.39
C TRP A 191 5.85 3.75 -12.11
N ASN A 192 6.46 4.85 -11.65
CA ASN A 192 7.16 4.90 -10.36
C ASN A 192 6.26 4.54 -9.16
N TYR A 193 4.93 4.59 -9.29
CA TYR A 193 4.01 4.16 -8.23
C TYR A 193 3.88 2.64 -8.12
N VAL A 194 4.37 1.87 -9.11
CA VAL A 194 4.23 0.41 -9.18
C VAL A 194 5.56 -0.31 -9.38
N LEU A 195 6.67 0.43 -9.44
CA LEU A 195 8.02 -0.14 -9.37
C LEU A 195 8.35 -0.39 -7.90
N THR A 196 8.41 -1.65 -7.50
CA THR A 196 8.58 -2.05 -6.09
C THR A 196 9.96 -2.65 -5.85
N SER A 197 10.59 -2.29 -4.74
CA SER A 197 11.86 -2.84 -4.29
C SER A 197 11.66 -3.71 -3.05
N GLN A 198 11.61 -5.03 -3.21
CA GLN A 198 11.31 -5.97 -2.12
C GLN A 198 12.37 -5.96 -1.00
N ASN A 199 13.63 -5.67 -1.33
CA ASN A 199 14.77 -5.72 -0.40
C ASN A 199 15.00 -4.41 0.37
N GLU A 200 14.09 -3.43 0.27
CA GLU A 200 14.26 -2.10 0.86
C GLU A 200 13.39 -1.86 2.11
N TYR A 201 12.97 -2.93 2.80
CA TYR A 201 12.08 -2.85 3.99
C TYR A 201 12.69 -3.45 5.26
N HIS A 202 14.02 -3.49 5.37
CA HIS A 202 14.70 -4.11 6.51
C HIS A 202 14.40 -3.39 7.83
N GLY A 203 14.48 -2.05 7.86
CA GLY A 203 14.17 -1.25 9.04
C GLY A 203 12.71 -1.41 9.47
N VAL A 204 11.78 -1.35 8.52
CA VAL A 204 10.34 -1.60 8.77
C VAL A 204 10.10 -2.99 9.38
N ARG A 205 10.68 -4.05 8.79
CA ARG A 205 10.50 -5.43 9.28
C ARG A 205 11.11 -5.64 10.66
N GLN A 206 12.32 -5.11 10.90
CA GLN A 206 12.96 -5.24 12.20
C GLN A 206 12.19 -4.46 13.28
N MET A 207 11.84 -3.20 13.03
CA MET A 207 11.07 -2.41 13.99
C MET A 207 9.76 -3.10 14.36
N SER A 208 9.05 -3.64 13.35
CA SER A 208 7.82 -4.39 13.58
C SER A 208 8.04 -5.64 14.44
N ALA A 209 9.13 -6.38 14.23
CA ALA A 209 9.46 -7.54 15.06
C ALA A 209 9.73 -7.16 16.52
N VAL A 210 10.48 -6.07 16.76
CA VAL A 210 10.74 -5.56 18.13
C VAL A 210 9.46 -5.09 18.80
N ILE A 211 8.59 -4.37 18.08
CA ILE A 211 7.29 -3.95 18.60
C ILE A 211 6.43 -5.18 18.95
N ASP A 212 6.36 -6.17 18.06
CA ASP A 212 5.58 -7.40 18.25
C ASP A 212 6.00 -8.17 19.51
N GLU A 213 7.32 -8.31 19.76
CA GLU A 213 7.87 -8.97 20.94
C GLU A 213 7.39 -8.31 22.25
N ALA A 214 7.16 -7.01 22.21
CA ALA A 214 6.80 -6.22 23.36
C ALA A 214 5.32 -5.99 23.61
N LEU A 215 4.48 -6.13 22.58
CA LEU A 215 3.04 -5.95 22.72
C LEU A 215 2.43 -6.66 23.94
N PRO A 216 2.84 -7.89 24.33
CA PRO A 216 2.28 -8.54 25.53
C PRO A 216 2.43 -7.73 26.82
N GLN A 217 3.50 -6.94 26.93
CA GLN A 217 3.83 -6.11 28.09
C GLN A 217 3.25 -4.70 28.01
N ILE A 218 2.69 -4.29 26.88
CA ILE A 218 2.09 -2.97 26.71
C ILE A 218 0.61 -3.04 27.03
N LYS A 219 0.17 -2.26 28.02
CA LYS A 219 -1.23 -2.13 28.42
C LYS A 219 -1.73 -0.75 28.03
N TYR A 220 -2.92 -0.71 27.44
CA TYR A 220 -3.57 0.54 27.12
C TYR A 220 -4.00 1.26 28.40
N ALA A 221 -3.57 2.51 28.54
CA ALA A 221 -4.00 3.42 29.61
C ALA A 221 -4.30 4.80 28.99
N PRO A 222 -5.52 5.33 29.12
CA PRO A 222 -5.87 6.65 28.60
C PRO A 222 -4.94 7.74 29.14
N ASP A 223 -4.57 8.70 28.29
CA ASP A 223 -3.70 9.83 28.65
C ASP A 223 -2.35 9.46 29.28
N ALA A 224 -1.87 8.21 29.18
CA ALA A 224 -0.60 7.78 29.75
C ALA A 224 0.56 7.83 28.74
N MET A 225 1.74 8.24 29.19
CA MET A 225 3.03 8.07 28.49
C MET A 225 4.21 8.13 29.47
N TYR A 226 5.41 7.87 28.98
CA TYR A 226 6.66 8.13 29.70
C TYR A 226 7.30 9.44 29.21
N ASP A 227 7.76 10.29 30.11
CA ASP A 227 8.43 11.56 29.79
C ASP A 227 9.89 11.37 29.32
N GLY A 228 10.64 12.46 29.16
CA GLY A 228 12.03 12.40 28.69
C GLY A 228 13.00 11.74 29.68
N ASP A 229 12.62 11.65 30.95
CA ASP A 229 13.40 11.03 32.02
C ASP A 229 12.97 9.56 32.26
N GLY A 230 11.87 9.13 31.63
CA GLY A 230 11.31 7.79 31.77
C GLY A 230 10.32 7.65 32.93
N HIS A 231 9.74 8.74 33.43
CA HIS A 231 8.67 8.69 34.42
C HIS A 231 7.30 8.60 33.75
N LEU A 232 6.39 7.78 34.33
CA LEU A 232 5.02 7.68 33.87
C LEU A 232 4.22 8.94 34.25
N VAL A 233 3.70 9.64 33.24
CA VAL A 233 2.99 10.91 33.39
C VAL A 233 1.75 10.97 32.50
N HIS A 234 0.85 11.89 32.83
CA HIS A 234 -0.26 12.27 31.96
C HIS A 234 0.24 13.01 30.72
N VAL A 235 -0.21 12.63 29.52
CA VAL A 235 0.20 13.30 28.26
C VAL A 235 -0.25 14.76 28.28
N ALA A 236 -1.53 15.00 28.59
CA ALA A 236 -2.11 16.32 28.62
C ALA A 236 -1.49 17.23 29.70
N SER A 237 -1.39 16.74 30.95
CA SER A 237 -1.01 17.60 32.08
C SER A 237 0.45 17.50 32.51
N GLY A 238 1.12 16.36 32.29
CA GLY A 238 2.51 16.12 32.69
C GLY A 238 2.66 15.83 34.17
N ARG A 239 1.55 15.75 34.89
CA ARG A 239 1.54 15.32 36.28
C ARG A 239 1.87 13.82 36.35
N PRO A 240 2.48 13.35 37.45
CA PRO A 240 2.69 11.93 37.68
C PRO A 240 1.39 11.14 37.52
N PHE A 241 1.47 9.99 36.86
CA PHE A 241 0.33 9.11 36.66
C PHE A 241 0.16 8.19 37.89
N ALA A 242 -1.04 8.11 38.45
CA ALA A 242 -1.29 7.34 39.67
C ALA A 242 -1.80 5.92 39.32
N PHE A 243 -1.21 4.89 39.94
CA PHE A 243 -1.51 3.48 39.63
C PHE A 243 -2.86 2.99 40.17
N ASP A 244 -3.45 3.70 41.12
CA ASP A 244 -4.80 3.45 41.62
C ASP A 244 -5.88 3.63 40.54
N GLU A 245 -5.58 4.39 39.47
CA GLU A 245 -6.43 4.55 38.30
C GLU A 245 -6.47 3.31 37.37
N LEU A 246 -5.54 2.36 37.51
CA LEU A 246 -5.35 1.22 36.57
C LEU A 246 -6.09 -0.06 36.98
N GLY A 247 -6.87 -0.03 38.06
CA GLY A 247 -7.48 -1.22 38.65
C GLY A 247 -6.42 -2.22 39.13
N LYS A 248 -6.82 -3.34 39.74
CA LYS A 248 -5.91 -4.36 40.32
C LYS A 248 -5.12 -5.17 39.27
N THR A 249 -4.49 -4.51 38.30
CA THR A 249 -3.56 -5.10 37.36
C THR A 249 -2.19 -5.10 38.03
N SER A 250 -1.53 -6.25 38.10
CA SER A 250 -0.24 -6.43 38.76
C SER A 250 0.75 -5.35 38.33
N VAL A 251 1.11 -4.45 39.26
CA VAL A 251 2.16 -3.44 39.07
C VAL A 251 3.49 -4.19 39.10
N GLY A 252 3.92 -4.65 37.94
CA GLY A 252 5.20 -5.32 37.73
C GLY A 252 5.37 -5.76 36.29
N GLN A 253 6.34 -5.15 35.59
CA GLN A 253 6.82 -5.46 34.22
C GLN A 253 5.97 -5.00 33.01
N SER A 254 4.84 -4.32 33.20
CA SER A 254 4.05 -3.77 32.08
C SER A 254 4.25 -2.27 31.88
N LEU A 255 4.29 -1.84 30.62
CA LEU A 255 4.23 -0.44 30.21
C LEU A 255 2.78 0.01 30.06
N PHE A 256 2.45 1.19 30.58
CA PHE A 256 1.10 1.77 30.45
C PHE A 256 1.14 2.95 29.48
N LEU A 257 0.48 2.79 28.33
CA LEU A 257 0.57 3.74 27.22
C LEU A 257 -0.81 4.03 26.63
N SER A 258 -1.08 5.30 26.35
CA SER A 258 -2.18 5.73 25.47
C SER A 258 -1.82 5.52 24.00
N SER A 259 -2.72 5.80 23.05
CA SER A 259 -2.36 5.85 21.62
C SER A 259 -1.22 6.83 21.35
N ALA A 260 -1.30 8.04 21.90
CA ALA A 260 -0.25 9.05 21.80
C ALA A 260 1.06 8.61 22.48
N GLY A 261 0.96 8.06 23.69
CA GLY A 261 2.11 7.54 24.44
C GLY A 261 2.82 6.39 23.73
N PHE A 262 2.07 5.49 23.09
CA PHE A 262 2.62 4.37 22.33
C PHE A 262 3.44 4.85 21.12
N LEU A 263 2.99 5.89 20.42
CA LEU A 263 3.74 6.47 19.31
C LEU A 263 4.99 7.22 19.77
N LYS A 264 4.91 7.92 20.91
CA LYS A 264 6.10 8.51 21.53
C LYS A 264 7.12 7.44 21.88
N TRP A 265 6.68 6.34 22.50
CA TRP A 265 7.52 5.21 22.85
C TRP A 265 8.23 4.57 21.62
N ILE A 266 7.55 4.48 20.47
CA ILE A 266 8.19 4.09 19.20
C ILE A 266 9.22 5.14 18.74
N CYS A 267 8.89 6.44 18.79
CA CYS A 267 9.82 7.48 18.38
C CYS A 267 11.04 7.57 19.30
N ASP A 268 10.86 7.37 20.61
CA ASP A 268 11.94 7.33 21.60
C ASP A 268 12.88 6.16 21.32
N GLY A 269 12.38 4.99 20.91
CA GLY A 269 13.21 3.86 20.52
C GLY A 269 14.11 4.12 19.31
N LEU A 270 13.79 5.11 18.47
CA LEU A 270 14.65 5.58 17.38
C LEU A 270 15.60 6.71 17.81
N VAL A 271 15.16 7.55 18.74
CA VAL A 271 15.87 8.76 19.15
C VAL A 271 16.91 8.48 20.24
N GLU A 272 16.54 7.72 21.28
CA GLU A 272 17.39 7.44 22.44
C GLU A 272 18.73 6.79 22.06
N PRO A 273 18.80 5.83 21.10
CA PRO A 273 20.09 5.26 20.68
C PRO A 273 21.06 6.27 20.06
N ILE A 274 20.55 7.37 19.50
CA ILE A 274 21.35 8.39 18.79
C ILE A 274 21.65 9.58 19.72
N ALA A 275 20.62 10.08 20.39
CA ALA A 275 20.70 11.29 21.22
C ALA A 275 21.10 11.00 22.68
N GLY A 276 21.04 9.73 23.12
CA GLY A 276 21.27 9.33 24.51
C GLY A 276 20.16 9.75 25.49
N ALA A 277 19.03 10.26 24.99
CA ALA A 277 17.90 10.70 25.78
C ALA A 277 16.59 10.54 25.00
N GLN A 278 15.47 10.43 25.72
CA GLN A 278 14.13 10.35 25.15
C GLN A 278 13.57 11.74 24.82
N LEU A 279 12.53 11.78 23.98
CA LEU A 279 11.87 13.02 23.61
C LEU A 279 11.17 13.65 24.81
N LYS A 280 11.36 14.96 24.99
CA LYS A 280 10.67 15.75 26.03
C LYS A 280 9.21 15.96 25.64
N ARG A 281 8.33 16.06 26.64
CA ARG A 281 6.89 16.26 26.42
C ARG A 281 6.55 17.65 25.92
N GLU A 282 7.17 18.67 26.51
CA GLU A 282 6.78 20.08 26.37
C GLU A 282 6.79 20.54 24.92
N PRO A 283 7.77 20.16 24.06
CA PRO A 283 7.74 20.46 22.64
C PRO A 283 6.66 19.68 21.87
N LEU A 284 6.27 18.48 22.32
CA LEU A 284 5.35 17.60 21.61
C LEU A 284 3.89 18.04 21.72
N VAL A 285 3.52 18.70 22.81
CA VAL A 285 2.16 19.24 23.04
C VAL A 285 1.92 20.60 22.39
N GLN A 286 2.91 21.19 21.72
CA GLN A 286 2.77 22.52 21.10
C GLN A 286 1.79 22.49 19.92
N ASP A 287 1.01 23.55 19.78
CA ASP A 287 0.04 23.66 18.71
C ASP A 287 0.71 23.82 17.34
N THR A 288 0.21 23.07 16.35
CA THR A 288 0.65 23.12 14.95
C THR A 288 -0.43 23.69 14.03
N VAL A 289 -1.62 23.94 14.57
CA VAL A 289 -2.76 24.49 13.84
C VAL A 289 -3.18 25.80 14.49
N TRP A 290 -3.24 26.85 13.70
CA TRP A 290 -3.78 28.13 14.14
C TRP A 290 -5.26 28.23 13.78
N VAL A 291 -6.11 28.52 14.77
CA VAL A 291 -7.55 28.68 14.60
C VAL A 291 -7.93 30.09 14.99
N LYS A 292 -8.80 30.73 14.19
CA LYS A 292 -9.36 32.04 14.55
C LYS A 292 -10.38 31.89 15.66
N ASP A 293 -10.20 32.61 16.77
CA ASP A 293 -11.05 32.52 17.97
C ASP A 293 -12.54 32.74 17.71
N ASN A 294 -12.89 33.60 16.76
CA ASN A 294 -14.28 33.94 16.41
C ASN A 294 -14.92 33.02 15.35
N GLY A 295 -14.16 32.05 14.82
CA GLY A 295 -14.69 31.05 13.88
C GLY A 295 -15.36 29.88 14.61
N HIS A 296 -16.18 29.11 13.90
CA HIS A 296 -16.85 27.92 14.47
C HIS A 296 -15.87 26.96 15.15
N GLN A 297 -14.73 26.68 14.51
CA GLN A 297 -13.66 25.85 15.08
C GLN A 297 -12.98 26.51 16.28
N GLY A 298 -12.86 27.85 16.30
CA GLY A 298 -12.29 28.59 17.43
C GLY A 298 -13.16 28.47 18.67
N ILE A 299 -14.47 28.64 18.52
CA ILE A 299 -15.44 28.46 19.61
C ILE A 299 -15.40 27.02 20.15
N LEU A 300 -15.35 26.01 19.27
CA LEU A 300 -15.25 24.61 19.70
C LEU A 300 -13.92 24.32 20.40
N SER A 301 -12.81 24.92 19.94
CA SER A 301 -11.48 24.70 20.52
C SER A 301 -11.33 25.22 21.96
N GLN A 302 -12.19 26.15 22.39
CA GLN A 302 -12.24 26.60 23.78
C GLN A 302 -12.73 25.51 24.75
N LYS A 303 -13.49 24.52 24.24
CA LYS A 303 -14.08 23.45 25.03
C LYS A 303 -13.43 22.09 24.77
N TYR A 304 -12.94 21.84 23.57
CA TYR A 304 -12.39 20.56 23.13
C TYR A 304 -10.99 20.75 22.54
N ASN A 305 -10.06 19.83 22.83
CA ASN A 305 -8.79 19.80 22.13
C ASN A 305 -8.95 19.15 20.74
N LEU A 306 -9.32 19.97 19.76
CA LEU A 306 -9.69 19.49 18.42
C LEU A 306 -8.52 18.85 17.66
N TYR A 307 -7.29 19.30 17.92
CA TYR A 307 -6.11 18.98 17.10
C TYR A 307 -5.02 18.23 17.85
N PHE A 308 -5.27 17.75 19.07
CA PHE A 308 -4.27 17.06 19.90
C PHE A 308 -3.47 16.00 19.13
N GLY A 309 -4.16 15.00 18.57
CA GLY A 309 -3.50 13.91 17.87
C GLY A 309 -2.72 14.36 16.64
N LEU A 310 -3.18 15.42 15.94
CA LEU A 310 -2.50 15.99 14.78
C LEU A 310 -1.22 16.74 15.20
N ASN A 311 -1.31 17.61 16.21
CA ASN A 311 -0.17 18.32 16.78
C ASN A 311 0.90 17.32 17.26
N TRP A 312 0.45 16.26 17.94
CA TRP A 312 1.30 15.22 18.48
C TRP A 312 2.14 14.52 17.42
N ILE A 313 1.52 14.00 16.35
CA ILE A 313 2.26 13.26 15.31
C ILE A 313 3.22 14.17 14.53
N ARG A 314 2.84 15.43 14.28
CA ARG A 314 3.68 16.42 13.60
C ARG A 314 4.93 16.74 14.39
N ASN A 315 4.77 17.00 15.69
CA ASN A 315 5.89 17.31 16.57
C ASN A 315 6.78 16.08 16.79
N LEU A 316 6.19 14.88 16.94
CA LEU A 316 6.95 13.63 17.03
C LEU A 316 7.81 13.38 15.78
N ALA A 317 7.21 13.39 14.59
CA ALA A 317 7.94 13.16 13.35
C ALA A 317 9.04 14.22 13.13
N SER A 318 8.75 15.48 13.47
CA SER A 318 9.72 16.58 13.38
C SER A 318 10.86 16.45 14.38
N ALA A 319 10.60 15.91 15.57
CA ALA A 319 11.64 15.65 16.56
C ALA A 319 12.56 14.50 16.12
N VAL A 320 12.01 13.41 15.56
CA VAL A 320 12.83 12.30 15.04
C VAL A 320 13.75 12.76 13.92
N ILE A 321 13.24 13.47 12.92
CA ILE A 321 14.07 13.99 11.82
C ILE A 321 15.09 15.03 12.33
N SER A 322 14.76 15.79 13.38
CA SER A 322 15.70 16.74 13.98
C SER A 322 16.93 16.05 14.57
N VAL A 323 16.72 14.90 15.22
CA VAL A 323 17.79 14.07 15.78
C VAL A 323 18.63 13.45 14.66
N TYR A 324 17.99 12.85 13.65
CA TYR A 324 18.69 12.25 12.52
C TYR A 324 19.51 13.26 11.72
N ALA A 325 19.00 14.47 11.53
CA ALA A 325 19.68 15.53 10.79
C ALA A 325 20.66 16.35 11.64
N ASN A 326 20.74 16.08 12.96
CA ASN A 326 21.47 16.90 13.93
C ASN A 326 21.15 18.41 13.80
N LYS A 327 19.87 18.74 13.63
CA LYS A 327 19.38 20.11 13.44
C LYS A 327 17.94 20.22 13.95
N ASN A 328 17.64 21.29 14.66
CA ASN A 328 16.28 21.52 15.17
C ASN A 328 15.34 21.97 14.03
N TYR A 329 14.38 21.12 13.69
CA TYR A 329 13.30 21.42 12.75
C TYR A 329 11.97 21.52 13.49
N MET A 330 11.23 22.60 13.23
CA MET A 330 9.82 22.69 13.59
C MET A 330 8.95 21.98 12.53
N PHE A 331 7.69 21.66 12.86
CA PHE A 331 6.81 20.92 11.95
C PHE A 331 6.65 21.57 10.57
N ASN A 332 6.61 22.89 10.51
CA ASN A 332 6.49 23.65 9.27
C ASN A 332 7.79 23.74 8.46
N GLN A 333 8.90 23.22 8.99
CA GLN A 333 10.22 23.20 8.35
C GLN A 333 10.70 21.79 8.02
N SER A 334 10.10 20.76 8.62
CA SER A 334 10.57 19.38 8.57
C SER A 334 10.08 18.60 7.35
N GLY A 335 9.00 19.05 6.69
CA GLY A 335 8.44 18.37 5.52
C GLY A 335 7.88 16.98 5.82
N VAL A 336 7.48 16.74 7.07
CA VAL A 336 7.00 15.43 7.55
C VAL A 336 5.54 15.15 7.21
N ASP A 337 4.74 16.17 6.89
CA ASP A 337 3.34 15.99 6.51
C ASP A 337 3.23 15.25 5.17
N VAL A 338 2.43 14.18 5.13
CA VAL A 338 2.12 13.48 3.87
C VAL A 338 0.98 14.23 3.19
N THR A 339 1.32 14.97 2.12
CA THR A 339 0.39 15.86 1.40
C THR A 339 0.26 15.53 -0.09
N ILE A 340 0.88 14.44 -0.54
CA ILE A 340 0.85 14.02 -1.95
C ILE A 340 -0.57 13.69 -2.42
N ASN A 341 -0.87 13.94 -3.69
CA ASN A 341 -2.15 13.58 -4.31
C ASN A 341 -1.91 12.64 -5.48
N PRO A 342 -1.63 11.35 -5.22
CA PRO A 342 -1.23 10.42 -6.27
C PRO A 342 -2.40 9.98 -7.17
N PHE A 343 -3.64 10.30 -6.82
CA PHE A 343 -4.83 9.84 -7.52
C PHE A 343 -5.63 10.99 -8.12
N ALA A 344 -6.10 10.79 -9.35
CA ALA A 344 -6.99 11.72 -10.04
C ALA A 344 -8.47 11.50 -9.67
N SER A 345 -8.86 10.27 -9.33
CA SER A 345 -10.23 9.91 -8.91
C SER A 345 -10.28 8.51 -8.28
N SER A 346 -11.41 8.15 -7.66
CA SER A 346 -11.69 6.81 -7.11
C SER A 346 -12.93 6.17 -7.75
N ILE A 347 -12.98 4.85 -7.75
CA ILE A 347 -14.17 4.06 -8.05
C ILE A 347 -14.93 3.86 -6.72
N ASN A 348 -16.23 4.16 -6.72
CA ASN A 348 -17.14 3.80 -5.63
C ASN A 348 -18.41 3.15 -6.20
N ASP A 349 -19.30 2.70 -5.31
CA ASP A 349 -20.56 2.02 -5.69
C ASP A 349 -21.48 2.89 -6.56
N LYS A 350 -21.26 4.21 -6.60
CA LYS A 350 -22.03 5.20 -7.39
C LYS A 350 -21.31 5.59 -8.68
N GLY A 351 -20.19 4.97 -9.02
CA GLY A 351 -19.35 5.29 -10.18
C GLY A 351 -18.04 5.97 -9.80
N VAL A 352 -17.54 6.85 -10.66
CA VAL A 352 -16.24 7.49 -10.44
C VAL A 352 -16.41 8.78 -9.63
N ALA A 353 -15.76 8.86 -8.46
CA ALA A 353 -15.73 10.03 -7.60
C ALA A 353 -14.42 10.81 -7.73
N THR A 354 -14.52 12.14 -7.80
CA THR A 354 -13.36 13.03 -8.02
C THR A 354 -12.65 13.44 -6.72
N SER A 355 -13.21 13.19 -5.54
CA SER A 355 -12.64 13.66 -4.26
C SER A 355 -11.72 12.63 -3.60
N VAL A 356 -10.52 12.47 -4.13
CA VAL A 356 -9.44 11.63 -3.55
C VAL A 356 -8.27 12.46 -3.03
N THR A 357 -8.46 13.77 -2.87
CA THR A 357 -7.40 14.71 -2.52
C THR A 357 -7.23 14.85 -1.00
N PHE A 358 -6.00 15.13 -0.60
CA PHE A 358 -5.63 15.61 0.73
C PHE A 358 -6.38 16.89 1.09
N ILE A 359 -6.84 16.98 2.34
CA ILE A 359 -7.46 18.20 2.90
C ILE A 359 -6.58 18.71 4.04
N GLU A 360 -6.17 19.98 3.97
CA GLU A 360 -5.32 20.60 4.99
C GLU A 360 -5.94 20.50 6.39
N ASN A 361 -5.11 20.15 7.38
CA ASN A 361 -5.49 19.93 8.79
C ASN A 361 -6.68 18.96 9.01
N THR A 362 -6.99 18.13 8.00
CA THR A 362 -8.05 17.11 8.04
C THR A 362 -7.51 15.75 7.60
N GLY A 363 -6.65 15.71 6.58
CA GLY A 363 -6.02 14.50 6.07
C GLY A 363 -6.76 13.88 4.87
N TYR A 364 -6.56 12.57 4.68
CA TYR A 364 -7.18 11.77 3.64
C TYR A 364 -8.42 11.05 4.17
N ARG A 365 -9.36 10.76 3.28
CA ARG A 365 -10.45 9.80 3.58
C ARG A 365 -9.88 8.40 3.76
N ILE A 366 -10.33 7.66 4.78
CA ILE A 366 -9.86 6.30 5.08
C ILE A 366 -10.01 5.35 3.89
N GLN A 367 -11.00 5.53 3.02
CA GLN A 367 -11.21 4.70 1.83
C GLN A 367 -10.02 4.72 0.84
N VAL A 368 -9.23 5.80 0.83
CA VAL A 368 -8.07 5.94 -0.07
C VAL A 368 -6.81 5.33 0.56
N LEU A 369 -6.83 5.02 1.85
CA LEU A 369 -5.65 4.69 2.65
C LEU A 369 -4.83 3.53 2.08
N LYS A 370 -5.46 2.43 1.66
CA LYS A 370 -4.74 1.27 1.08
C LYS A 370 -3.96 1.63 -0.17
N SER A 371 -4.61 2.36 -1.09
CA SER A 371 -3.95 2.84 -2.30
C SER A 371 -2.85 3.85 -2.00
N LEU A 372 -3.07 4.76 -1.05
CA LEU A 372 -2.06 5.74 -0.65
C LEU A 372 -0.83 5.09 -0.03
N LEU A 373 -1.02 4.17 0.93
CA LEU A 373 0.08 3.44 1.58
C LEU A 373 0.84 2.55 0.60
N TYR A 374 0.17 1.99 -0.40
CA TYR A 374 0.81 1.27 -1.51
C TYR A 374 1.77 2.18 -2.28
N VAL A 375 1.29 3.36 -2.72
CA VAL A 375 2.13 4.34 -3.45
C VAL A 375 3.30 4.79 -2.58
N LEU A 376 3.02 5.09 -1.32
CA LEU A 376 4.04 5.50 -0.34
C LEU A 376 5.09 4.42 -0.10
N ALA A 377 4.72 3.13 -0.07
CA ALA A 377 5.68 2.05 0.01
C ALA A 377 6.57 1.99 -1.23
N ALA A 378 5.99 2.16 -2.43
CA ALA A 378 6.74 2.11 -3.69
C ALA A 378 7.69 3.32 -3.86
N THR A 379 7.26 4.52 -3.46
CA THR A 379 8.04 5.75 -3.68
C THR A 379 8.94 6.13 -2.50
N GLU A 380 8.59 5.72 -1.28
CA GLU A 380 9.34 6.04 -0.06
C GLU A 380 9.60 4.75 0.76
N PRO A 381 10.39 3.80 0.23
CA PRO A 381 10.70 2.57 0.93
C PRO A 381 11.41 2.83 2.26
N ASP A 382 11.31 1.84 3.16
CA ASP A 382 11.77 1.87 4.55
C ASP A 382 11.26 3.08 5.38
N THR A 383 10.04 3.54 5.08
CA THR A 383 9.35 4.63 5.80
C THR A 383 8.12 4.08 6.48
N PHE A 384 7.90 4.49 7.73
CA PHE A 384 6.64 4.24 8.43
C PHE A 384 5.93 5.57 8.70
N TYR A 385 4.63 5.49 9.00
CA TYR A 385 3.77 6.66 9.06
C TYR A 385 3.04 6.73 10.39
N LEU A 386 3.13 7.88 11.06
CA LEU A 386 2.31 8.18 12.23
C LEU A 386 0.99 8.77 11.75
N GLY A 387 -0.13 8.22 12.23
CA GLY A 387 -1.46 8.64 11.87
C GLY A 387 -2.21 9.29 13.02
N ALA A 388 -2.97 10.34 12.72
CA ALA A 388 -3.93 10.96 13.60
C ALA A 388 -5.31 10.81 12.97
N ILE A 389 -6.22 10.17 13.69
CA ILE A 389 -7.56 9.85 13.19
C ILE A 389 -8.49 10.99 13.60
N ARG A 390 -9.19 11.58 12.63
CA ARG A 390 -10.17 12.62 12.83
C ARG A 390 -11.56 12.00 12.88
N GLU A 391 -11.96 11.60 14.08
CA GLU A 391 -13.29 11.08 14.35
C GLU A 391 -14.29 12.23 14.49
N THR A 392 -15.56 11.96 14.19
CA THR A 392 -16.66 12.89 14.47
C THR A 392 -17.53 12.33 15.58
N ASP A 393 -17.51 13.00 16.73
CA ASP A 393 -18.44 12.71 17.82
C ASP A 393 -19.82 13.27 17.46
N ARG A 394 -20.71 12.36 17.07
CA ARG A 394 -22.12 12.64 16.72
C ARG A 394 -23.06 12.54 17.92
N SER A 395 -22.53 12.22 19.11
CA SER A 395 -23.33 12.15 20.35
C SER A 395 -23.56 13.52 20.99
N VAL A 396 -22.78 14.52 20.60
CA VAL A 396 -22.86 15.90 21.07
C VAL A 396 -23.47 16.83 20.01
N SER A 397 -24.12 17.91 20.46
CA SER A 397 -24.67 18.96 19.59
C SER A 397 -24.05 20.32 19.94
N PRO A 398 -23.39 21.02 19.01
CA PRO A 398 -23.10 20.59 17.63
C PRO A 398 -22.16 19.38 17.57
N GLU A 399 -22.19 18.64 16.46
CA GLU A 399 -21.21 17.56 16.21
C GLU A 399 -19.79 18.12 16.26
N VAL A 400 -18.87 17.39 16.88
CA VAL A 400 -17.48 17.83 17.03
C VAL A 400 -16.56 16.82 16.38
N SER A 401 -15.70 17.29 15.46
CA SER A 401 -14.64 16.46 14.90
C SER A 401 -13.33 16.71 15.64
N VAL A 402 -12.70 15.65 16.13
CA VAL A 402 -11.48 15.72 16.96
C VAL A 402 -10.43 14.71 16.51
N PHE A 403 -9.16 15.07 16.68
CA PHE A 403 -8.04 14.14 16.59
C PHE A 403 -7.76 13.51 17.96
N ASN A 404 -8.50 12.45 18.31
CA ASN A 404 -8.47 11.80 19.63
C ASN A 404 -7.69 10.47 19.66
N GLN A 405 -7.46 9.85 18.50
CA GLN A 405 -6.76 8.58 18.37
C GLN A 405 -5.57 8.70 17.44
N ASN A 406 -4.55 7.90 17.74
CA ASN A 406 -3.37 7.80 16.91
C ASN A 406 -2.98 6.34 16.64
N ALA A 407 -2.42 6.12 15.47
CA ALA A 407 -1.96 4.80 15.01
C ALA A 407 -0.62 4.94 14.28
N VAL A 408 0.05 3.83 14.04
CA VAL A 408 1.27 3.78 13.23
C VAL A 408 1.14 2.72 12.14
N PHE A 409 1.62 3.05 10.95
CA PHE A 409 1.49 2.25 9.73
C PHE A 409 2.88 1.91 9.20
N PHE A 410 3.12 0.62 9.00
CA PHE A 410 4.34 0.07 8.44
C PHE A 410 4.02 -0.60 7.10
N PRO A 411 3.94 0.16 6.00
CA PRO A 411 3.67 -0.39 4.68
C PRO A 411 4.96 -0.96 4.06
N TYR A 412 4.86 -2.11 3.40
CA TYR A 412 5.98 -2.81 2.79
C TYR A 412 5.50 -3.79 1.71
N PHE A 413 6.43 -4.28 0.89
CA PHE A 413 6.18 -5.41 -0.01
C PHE A 413 6.78 -6.70 0.57
N LEU A 414 6.02 -7.78 0.48
CA LEU A 414 6.49 -9.14 0.74
C LEU A 414 7.46 -9.59 -0.36
N ASP A 415 8.18 -10.67 -0.10
CA ASP A 415 9.19 -11.23 -1.03
C ASP A 415 8.54 -11.74 -2.34
N ASP A 416 7.23 -11.98 -2.34
CA ASP A 416 6.46 -12.34 -3.53
C ASP A 416 5.85 -11.13 -4.27
N GLY A 417 6.15 -9.91 -3.81
CA GLY A 417 5.65 -8.65 -4.36
C GLY A 417 4.27 -8.24 -3.86
N THR A 418 3.64 -8.99 -2.96
CA THR A 418 2.34 -8.61 -2.37
C THR A 418 2.49 -7.41 -1.44
N PHE A 419 1.63 -6.41 -1.59
CA PHE A 419 1.56 -5.28 -0.67
C PHE A 419 0.98 -5.69 0.70
N ALA A 420 1.69 -5.30 1.76
CA ALA A 420 1.25 -5.48 3.12
C ALA A 420 1.44 -4.19 3.92
N CYS A 421 0.62 -4.03 4.96
CA CYS A 421 0.81 -2.96 5.93
C CYS A 421 0.47 -3.47 7.31
N ILE A 422 1.42 -3.34 8.23
CA ILE A 422 1.20 -3.62 9.64
C ILE A 422 0.70 -2.34 10.28
N VAL A 423 -0.38 -2.44 11.06
CA VAL A 423 -0.95 -1.31 11.78
C VAL A 423 -0.85 -1.59 13.27
N TYR A 424 -0.34 -0.63 14.04
CA TYR A 424 -0.43 -0.69 15.49
C TYR A 424 -1.23 0.47 16.03
N MET A 425 -2.11 0.17 16.98
CA MET A 425 -2.97 1.16 17.64
C MET A 425 -3.30 0.65 19.05
N ASN A 426 -3.23 1.55 20.05
CA ASN A 426 -3.58 1.22 21.44
C ASN A 426 -2.85 -0.02 21.99
N GLY A 427 -1.57 -0.20 21.65
CA GLY A 427 -0.78 -1.36 22.07
C GLY A 427 -1.25 -2.69 21.48
N LYS A 428 -1.91 -2.67 20.31
CA LYS A 428 -2.38 -3.86 19.60
C LYS A 428 -1.96 -3.80 18.14
N LYS A 429 -1.76 -4.99 17.56
CA LYS A 429 -1.56 -5.18 16.12
C LYS A 429 -2.90 -5.37 15.43
N LEU A 430 -3.09 -4.72 14.30
CA LEU A 430 -4.24 -4.82 13.42
C LEU A 430 -3.77 -5.03 11.98
N THR A 431 -4.60 -5.67 11.18
CA THR A 431 -4.47 -5.61 9.72
C THR A 431 -4.97 -4.25 9.20
N LEU A 432 -4.49 -3.85 8.02
CA LEU A 432 -4.97 -2.62 7.38
C LEU A 432 -6.47 -2.67 7.08
N ASP A 433 -6.99 -3.82 6.65
CA ASP A 433 -8.42 -3.97 6.32
C ASP A 433 -9.30 -3.90 7.58
N GLU A 434 -8.84 -4.40 8.74
CA GLU A 434 -9.53 -4.22 10.03
C GLU A 434 -9.55 -2.74 10.43
N PHE A 435 -8.41 -2.05 10.33
CA PHE A 435 -8.32 -0.62 10.63
C PHE A 435 -9.26 0.21 9.75
N MET A 436 -9.26 -0.04 8.43
CA MET A 436 -10.13 0.67 7.49
C MET A 436 -11.61 0.43 7.76
N ARG A 437 -11.99 -0.76 8.24
CA ARG A 437 -13.37 -1.07 8.62
C ARG A 437 -13.82 -0.31 9.86
N LEU A 438 -12.94 -0.18 10.87
CA LEU A 438 -13.23 0.55 12.11
C LEU A 438 -13.46 2.05 11.84
N TYR A 439 -12.69 2.64 10.93
CA TYR A 439 -12.68 4.08 10.67
C TYR A 439 -13.25 4.47 9.31
N GLN A 440 -14.10 3.64 8.73
CA GLN A 440 -14.57 3.80 7.34
C GLN A 440 -15.20 5.16 7.01
N SER A 441 -15.71 5.90 8.00
CA SER A 441 -16.35 7.21 7.80
C SER A 441 -15.47 8.40 8.17
N ASP A 442 -14.23 8.14 8.62
CA ASP A 442 -13.36 9.15 9.21
C ASP A 442 -12.25 9.58 8.25
N PHE A 443 -11.46 10.56 8.71
CA PHE A 443 -10.27 11.02 8.02
C PHE A 443 -9.02 10.64 8.80
N LEU A 444 -7.91 10.49 8.09
CA LEU A 444 -6.60 10.19 8.65
C LEU A 444 -5.59 11.21 8.15
N TYR A 445 -4.92 11.88 9.08
CA TYR A 445 -3.74 12.67 8.79
C TYR A 445 -2.50 11.81 8.99
N LEU A 446 -1.55 11.85 8.06
CA LEU A 446 -0.32 11.06 8.11
C LEU A 446 0.90 11.98 8.17
N THR A 447 1.87 11.60 8.99
CA THR A 447 3.23 12.14 8.96
C THR A 447 4.22 10.99 8.74
N LYS A 448 5.36 11.27 8.11
CA LYS A 448 6.34 10.25 7.75
C LYS A 448 7.57 10.26 8.66
N VAL A 449 8.07 9.08 8.95
CA VAL A 449 9.29 8.85 9.74
C VAL A 449 10.11 7.75 9.06
N LYS A 450 11.42 7.98 8.91
CA LYS A 450 12.32 6.93 8.40
C LYS A 450 12.51 5.86 9.45
N SER A 451 12.27 4.61 9.06
CA SER A 451 12.58 3.46 9.89
C SER A 451 14.09 3.30 10.03
N ASN A 452 14.52 2.59 11.06
CA ASN A 452 15.93 2.33 11.30
C ASN A 452 16.08 1.02 12.03
N GLU A 453 17.12 0.27 11.68
CA GLU A 453 17.53 -0.94 12.38
C GLU A 453 18.06 -0.66 13.79
N GLN A 454 18.50 0.56 14.05
CA GLN A 454 18.86 1.03 15.39
C GLN A 454 17.62 1.46 16.18
N PHE A 455 16.70 0.52 16.38
CA PHE A 455 15.47 0.70 17.14
C PHE A 455 15.51 -0.11 18.43
N PHE A 456 15.69 0.58 19.56
CA PHE A 456 15.83 -0.02 20.89
C PHE A 456 14.93 0.71 21.89
N PRO A 457 13.60 0.54 21.81
CA PRO A 457 12.71 1.20 22.74
C PRO A 457 12.90 0.66 24.17
N ALA A 458 12.77 1.54 25.15
CA ALA A 458 12.95 1.18 26.55
C ALA A 458 11.84 0.23 27.02
N TYR A 459 12.23 -0.87 27.68
CA TYR A 459 11.33 -1.85 28.32
C TYR A 459 11.56 -2.02 29.81
N ASP A 460 12.77 -1.70 30.29
CA ASP A 460 13.19 -2.06 31.65
C ASP A 460 14.21 -1.00 32.12
N LYS A 461 13.73 0.07 32.76
CA LYS A 461 14.59 0.92 33.60
C LYS A 461 14.45 0.39 35.03
N LYS A 462 15.37 -0.50 35.41
CA LYS A 462 15.54 -0.96 36.79
C LYS A 462 15.86 0.20 37.73
#